data_AF-A0A1D8JKJ9-F1
#
_entry.id   AF-A0A1D8JKJ9-F1
#
_cell.length_a   1.000
_cell.length_b   1.000
_cell.length_c   1.000
_cell.angle_alpha   90.00
_cell.angle_beta   90.00
_cell.angle_gamma   90.00
#
_symmetry.space_group_name_H-M   'P 1'
#
loop_
_entity.id
_entity.type
_entity.pdbx_description
1 polymer ?
#
loop_
_entity_poly.entity_id
_entity_poly.type
_entity_poly.pdbx_seq_one_letter_code
_entity_poly.pdbx_strand_id
1 'polypeptide(L)'
;MKAPTASLQGVQNNSKLTSYEAQQSFGSFLKEAINNTNVQQIESDLLTKKLVHGENVNLHEVMIAAQKASISLNATMEVRNKVVEAYQEIIRMPV
;
A
#
# COMPACT_ATOMS: atom_id res chain seq x y z
N MET A 1 34.44 -32.14 -35.09
CA MET A 1 34.44 -30.67 -35.29
C MET A 1 33.17 -30.34 -36.05
N LYS A 2 32.16 -29.62 -35.54
CA LYS A 2 32.17 -28.34 -34.83
C LYS A 2 30.99 -28.31 -33.84
N ALA A 3 31.25 -27.91 -32.60
CA ALA A 3 30.21 -27.54 -31.66
C ALA A 3 29.56 -26.23 -32.13
N PRO A 4 28.22 -26.10 -32.14
CA PRO A 4 27.59 -24.80 -32.24
C PRO A 4 27.77 -24.10 -30.88
N THR A 5 28.60 -23.08 -30.87
CA THR A 5 28.69 -22.08 -29.81
C THR A 5 27.33 -21.40 -29.65
N ALA A 6 26.55 -21.82 -28.64
CA ALA A 6 25.39 -21.08 -28.19
C ALA A 6 25.89 -19.80 -27.50
N SER A 7 25.70 -18.69 -28.19
CA SER A 7 25.94 -17.34 -27.73
C SER A 7 25.10 -17.02 -26.50
N LEU A 8 25.77 -16.56 -25.45
CA LEU A 8 25.17 -15.91 -24.28
C LEU A 8 24.61 -14.55 -24.70
N GLN A 9 23.28 -14.45 -24.83
CA GLN A 9 22.50 -13.21 -24.99
C GLN A 9 21.13 -13.47 -24.34
N GLY A 10 20.57 -12.67 -23.45
CA GLY A 10 20.93 -11.32 -23.04
C GLY A 10 20.48 -11.03 -21.60
N VAL A 11 21.25 -10.14 -21.00
CA VAL A 11 21.09 -9.53 -19.69
C VAL A 11 19.84 -8.64 -19.68
N GLN A 12 18.97 -8.91 -18.70
CA GLN A 12 18.24 -7.94 -17.86
C GLN A 12 17.95 -6.55 -18.47
N ASN A 13 16.74 -6.35 -19.01
CA ASN A 13 16.19 -5.00 -19.24
C ASN A 13 15.28 -4.62 -18.07
N ASN A 14 15.88 -4.21 -16.95
CA ASN A 14 15.21 -3.41 -15.94
C ASN A 14 15.30 -1.95 -16.39
N SER A 15 14.29 -1.49 -17.12
CA SER A 15 14.10 -0.08 -17.45
C SER A 15 14.01 0.72 -16.15
N LYS A 16 15.11 1.39 -15.79
CA LYS A 16 15.16 2.38 -14.72
C LYS A 16 14.22 3.51 -15.11
N LEU A 17 13.03 3.54 -14.51
CA LEU A 17 12.12 4.69 -14.55
C LEU A 17 12.91 5.92 -14.10
N THR A 18 12.93 6.97 -14.91
CA THR A 18 13.60 8.21 -14.53
C THR A 18 12.83 8.87 -13.37
N SER A 19 13.51 9.60 -12.48
CA SER A 19 12.86 10.27 -11.34
C SER A 19 11.70 11.18 -11.76
N TYR A 20 11.72 11.70 -12.99
CA TYR A 20 10.64 12.52 -13.53
C TYR A 20 9.37 11.70 -13.86
N GLU A 21 9.52 10.54 -14.49
CA GLU A 21 8.41 9.62 -14.79
C GLU A 21 7.81 9.03 -13.50
N ALA A 22 8.66 8.76 -12.51
CA ALA A 22 8.22 8.34 -11.18
C ALA A 22 7.37 9.44 -10.48
N GLN A 23 7.77 10.71 -10.59
CA GLN A 23 7.03 11.85 -10.03
C GLN A 23 5.64 12.01 -10.67
N GLN A 24 5.53 11.83 -11.99
CA GLN A 24 4.26 11.96 -12.71
C GLN A 24 3.30 10.79 -12.43
N SER A 25 3.84 9.58 -12.33
CA SER A 25 3.09 8.39 -11.88
C SER A 25 2.57 8.56 -10.45
N PHE A 26 3.41 9.07 -9.55
CA PHE A 26 3.03 9.37 -8.17
C PHE A 26 1.92 10.43 -8.08
N GLY A 27 2.02 11.53 -8.85
CA GLY A 27 0.99 12.56 -8.85
C GLY A 27 -0.37 12.05 -9.33
N SER A 28 -0.38 11.14 -10.31
CA SER A 28 -1.60 10.51 -10.82
C SER A 28 -2.21 9.56 -9.79
N PHE A 29 -1.37 8.72 -9.16
CA PHE A 29 -1.77 7.83 -8.07
C PHE A 29 -2.34 8.60 -6.87
N LEU A 30 -1.71 9.71 -6.48
CA LEU A 30 -2.15 10.55 -5.37
C LEU A 30 -3.54 11.15 -5.65
N LYS A 31 -3.77 11.62 -6.89
CA LYS A 31 -5.07 12.17 -7.30
C LYS A 31 -6.17 11.11 -7.26
N GLU A 32 -5.86 9.89 -7.68
CA GLU A 32 -6.78 8.76 -7.64
C GLU A 32 -7.09 8.34 -6.19
N ALA A 33 -6.08 8.29 -5.32
CA ALA A 33 -6.25 8.00 -3.91
C ALA A 33 -7.16 9.02 -3.21
N ILE A 34 -6.97 10.32 -3.47
CA ILE A 34 -7.83 11.39 -2.91
C ILE A 34 -9.28 11.23 -3.36
N ASN A 35 -9.52 10.95 -4.66
CA ASN A 35 -10.86 10.71 -5.16
C ASN A 35 -11.50 9.46 -4.53
N ASN A 36 -10.73 8.40 -4.34
CA ASN A 36 -11.22 7.17 -3.73
C ASN A 36 -11.59 7.40 -2.25
N THR A 37 -10.79 8.15 -1.50
CA THR A 37 -11.12 8.54 -0.12
C THR A 37 -12.42 9.35 -0.05
N ASN A 38 -12.64 10.27 -0.99
CA ASN A 38 -13.89 11.03 -1.05
C ASN A 38 -15.12 10.13 -1.29
N VAL A 39 -14.99 9.13 -2.17
CA VAL A 39 -16.06 8.14 -2.39
C VAL A 39 -16.34 7.32 -1.13
N GLN A 40 -15.29 6.85 -0.46
CA GLN A 40 -15.40 6.08 0.79
C GLN A 40 -16.00 6.90 1.94
N GLN A 41 -15.74 8.21 1.98
CA GLN A 41 -16.34 9.13 2.96
C GLN A 41 -17.86 9.22 2.78
N ILE A 42 -18.33 9.37 1.54
CA ILE A 42 -19.76 9.42 1.21
C ILE A 42 -20.46 8.09 1.55
N GLU A 43 -19.79 6.96 1.29
CA GLU A 43 -20.29 5.64 1.66
C GLU A 43 -20.36 5.46 3.19
N SER A 44 -19.35 5.95 3.91
CA SER A 44 -19.31 5.95 5.37
C SER A 44 -20.44 6.79 5.98
N ASP A 45 -20.75 7.96 5.42
CA ASP A 45 -21.88 8.78 5.86
C ASP A 45 -23.23 8.07 5.65
N LEU A 46 -23.37 7.31 4.56
CA LEU A 46 -24.57 6.52 4.27
C LEU A 46 -24.70 5.34 5.24
N LEU A 47 -23.60 4.65 5.54
CA LEU A 47 -23.55 3.57 6.52
C LEU A 47 -23.79 4.08 7.95
N THR A 48 -23.26 5.24 8.31
CA THR A 48 -23.50 5.90 9.60
C THR A 48 -24.97 6.27 9.77
N LYS A 49 -25.62 6.76 8.72
CA LYS A 49 -27.07 6.98 8.71
C LYS A 49 -27.85 5.68 8.90
N LYS A 50 -27.39 4.54 8.36
CA LYS A 50 -28.00 3.22 8.59
C LYS A 50 -27.76 2.72 10.02
N LEU A 51 -26.57 2.95 10.59
CA LEU A 51 -26.21 2.55 11.94
C LEU A 51 -27.03 3.28 13.01
N VAL A 52 -27.26 4.59 12.83
CA VAL A 52 -28.12 5.40 13.73
C VAL A 52 -29.58 4.88 13.75
N HIS A 53 -30.00 4.10 12.75
CA HIS A 53 -31.29 3.42 12.75
C HIS A 53 -31.34 2.13 13.60
N GLY A 54 -30.24 1.73 14.26
CA GLY A 54 -30.26 0.79 15.39
C GLY A 54 -30.24 -0.70 15.04
N GLU A 55 -29.31 -1.15 14.18
CA GLU A 55 -29.14 -2.57 13.89
C GLU A 55 -28.28 -3.33 14.91
N ASN A 56 -28.66 -4.58 15.17
CA ASN A 56 -28.20 -5.49 16.23
C ASN A 56 -26.68 -5.71 16.27
N VAL A 57 -26.01 -5.26 17.34
CA VAL A 57 -24.60 -5.58 17.61
C VAL A 57 -24.50 -6.51 18.81
N ASN A 58 -23.92 -7.70 18.61
CA ASN A 58 -23.71 -8.67 19.68
C ASN A 58 -22.40 -8.37 20.42
N LEU A 59 -22.40 -8.38 21.75
CA LEU A 59 -21.22 -8.08 22.60
C LEU A 59 -19.96 -8.88 22.21
N HIS A 60 -20.14 -10.13 21.76
CA HIS A 60 -19.04 -10.99 21.31
C HIS A 60 -18.32 -10.44 20.07
N GLU A 61 -19.06 -9.82 19.15
CA GLU A 61 -18.49 -9.21 17.94
C GLU A 61 -17.68 -7.97 18.28
N VAL A 62 -18.09 -7.19 19.29
CA VAL A 62 -17.33 -6.04 19.79
C VAL A 62 -15.99 -6.49 20.39
N MET A 63 -15.99 -7.57 21.17
CA MET A 63 -14.75 -8.11 21.74
C MET A 63 -13.79 -8.63 20.66
N ILE A 64 -14.30 -9.36 19.66
CA ILE A 64 -13.49 -9.83 18.53
C ILE A 64 -12.93 -8.64 17.73
N ALA A 65 -13.76 -7.62 17.46
CA ALA A 65 -13.35 -6.42 16.75
C ALA A 65 -12.25 -5.67 17.52
N ALA A 66 -12.38 -5.54 18.85
CA ALA A 66 -11.38 -4.91 19.69
C ALA A 66 -10.04 -5.67 19.68
N GLN A 67 -10.07 -7.00 19.78
CA GLN A 67 -8.86 -7.82 19.69
C GLN A 67 -8.20 -7.72 18.31
N LYS A 68 -9.01 -7.78 17.25
CA LYS A 68 -8.53 -7.62 15.87
C LYS A 68 -7.89 -6.25 15.65
N ALA A 69 -8.52 -5.19 16.13
CA ALA A 69 -7.99 -3.82 16.05
C ALA A 69 -6.65 -3.68 16.76
N SER A 70 -6.50 -4.27 17.95
CA SER A 70 -5.24 -4.26 18.70
C SER A 70 -4.11 -4.97 17.93
N ILE A 71 -4.38 -6.16 17.38
CA ILE A 71 -3.40 -6.91 16.58
C ILE A 71 -3.04 -6.15 15.30
N SER A 72 -4.02 -5.60 14.60
CA SER A 72 -3.80 -4.82 13.39
C SER A 72 -2.99 -3.56 13.67
N LEU A 73 -3.25 -2.85 14.77
CA LEU A 73 -2.48 -1.67 15.16
C LEU A 73 -1.00 -2.01 15.40
N ASN A 74 -0.74 -3.11 16.12
CA ASN A 74 0.63 -3.59 16.34
C ASN A 74 1.32 -3.93 15.02
N ALA A 75 0.65 -4.64 14.12
CA ALA A 75 1.20 -4.93 12.79
C ALA A 75 1.49 -3.66 11.97
N THR A 76 0.63 -2.65 12.06
CA THR A 76 0.85 -1.36 11.38
C THR A 76 2.07 -0.63 11.94
N MET A 77 2.32 -0.68 13.24
CA MET A 77 3.52 -0.08 13.84
C MET A 77 4.81 -0.75 13.33
N GLU A 78 4.82 -2.09 13.24
CA GLU A 78 5.97 -2.82 12.68
C GLU A 78 6.22 -2.47 11.21
N VAL A 79 5.17 -2.38 10.40
CA VAL A 79 5.27 -1.97 8.99
C VAL A 79 5.77 -0.53 8.88
N ARG A 80 5.24 0.40 9.69
CA ARG A 80 5.69 1.79 9.73
C ARG A 80 7.18 1.88 10.01
N ASN A 81 7.67 1.15 11.02
CA ASN A 81 9.08 1.16 11.40
C ASN A 81 9.96 0.69 10.23
N LYS A 82 9.60 -0.43 9.59
CA LYS A 82 10.34 -0.96 8.42
C LYS A 82 10.31 -0.02 7.21
N VAL A 83 9.20 0.68 6.97
CA VAL A 83 9.10 1.64 5.86
C VAL A 83 9.96 2.88 6.12
N VAL A 84 10.02 3.36 7.37
CA VAL A 84 10.91 4.47 7.75
C VAL A 84 12.38 4.08 7.58
N GLU A 85 12.76 2.87 8.00
CA GLU A 85 14.10 2.32 7.78
C GLU A 85 14.44 2.24 6.28
N ALA A 86 13.54 1.69 5.47
CA ALA A 86 13.73 1.60 4.02
C ALA A 86 13.88 2.97 3.35
N TYR A 87 13.11 3.97 3.79
CA TYR A 87 13.24 5.34 3.30
C TYR A 87 14.59 5.96 3.67
N GLN A 88 15.04 5.77 4.92
CA GLN A 88 16.37 6.21 5.36
C GLN A 88 17.49 5.55 4.54
N GLU A 89 17.35 4.26 4.23
CA GLU A 89 18.34 3.50 3.45
C GLU A 89 18.44 3.99 1.99
N ILE A 90 17.31 4.28 1.34
CA ILE A 90 17.30 4.83 -0.02
C ILE A 90 17.97 6.21 -0.10
N ILE A 91 17.84 7.05 0.94
CA ILE A 91 18.50 8.36 1.00
C ILE A 91 20.01 8.21 1.27
N ARG A 92 20.39 7.18 2.04
CA ARG A 92 21.79 6.91 2.38
C ARG A 92 22.56 6.21 1.28
N MET A 93 21.90 5.61 0.29
CA MET A 93 22.56 5.14 -0.93
C MET A 93 23.07 6.35 -1.72
N PRO A 94 24.39 6.61 -1.74
CA PRO A 94 24.95 7.58 -2.65
C PRO A 94 24.78 7.03 -4.07
N VAL A 95 24.30 7.86 -4.99
CA VAL A 95 24.44 7.60 -6.43
C VAL A 95 25.90 7.68 -6.86
#